data_AF-A0A2K3NFI2-F1
#
_entry.id   AF-A0A2K3NFI2-F1
#
_cell.length_a   1.000
_cell.length_b   1.000
_cell.length_c   1.000
_cell.angle_alpha   90.00
_cell.angle_beta   90.00
_cell.angle_gamma   90.00
#
_symmetry.space_group_name_H-M   'P 1'
#
loop_
_entity.id
_entity.type
_entity.pdbx_description
1 polymer ?
#
loop_
_entity_poly.entity_id
_entity_poly.type
_entity_poly.pdbx_seq_one_letter_code
_entity_poly.pdbx_strand_id
1 'polypeptide(L)'
;NNNNSHSDSSSQNSLAIQRSLTSTAASKVKKAFGLKSPGSGSKKSPGSGSGSGQGKPKRPLTVGELMRNQMRVSEAMDSRVRRALLRISAGQVGRRIESVVVPLELMQQLKSSDFTDQQEYDEWQKRTLKVLEAGLILHPYIPLDKSNSAAQRLRQIIHAALDRPIDTGKNNESMQVLRSAVMSLANRSYDGSLTDSCHWADGIPLNLRIYEMLLQSCFDVNDESSIIDDFDELMEQIKKTWGILGLNQTYHNLCFTWVLFHRFVATGQMDLELLSDADGQLAEVAKDAKTTKDSEYSKILSSTLTSIMGWAEKRLLAYHETFDRGNVETMEGIVSLGVAAAKILVEDISNEYRRRRRTEVNVARERIETYIRSSLRTAFAQASSYLSVIAFIIL
;
A
#
# COMPACT_ATOMS: atom_id res chain seq x y z
N ASN A 1 -49.86 -11.38 -25.27
CA ASN A 1 -49.05 -12.61 -25.16
C ASN A 1 -47.66 -12.28 -24.67
N ASN A 2 -47.40 -12.73 -23.43
CA ASN A 2 -46.13 -13.10 -22.80
C ASN A 2 -44.92 -12.14 -22.77
N ASN A 3 -44.79 -11.50 -21.61
CA ASN A 3 -43.68 -11.62 -20.65
C ASN A 3 -42.40 -12.33 -21.13
N ASN A 4 -41.26 -11.67 -20.92
CA ASN A 4 -40.14 -12.34 -20.24
C ASN A 4 -39.27 -11.34 -19.47
N SER A 5 -39.22 -11.54 -18.16
CA SER A 5 -38.28 -10.99 -17.18
C SER A 5 -37.27 -12.07 -16.83
N HIS A 6 -35.98 -11.72 -16.69
CA HIS A 6 -34.91 -12.34 -15.86
C HIS A 6 -33.62 -11.53 -16.12
N SER A 7 -33.17 -10.63 -15.25
CA SER A 7 -32.63 -10.73 -13.88
C SER A 7 -31.16 -11.19 -13.80
N ASP A 8 -30.30 -10.18 -13.62
CA ASP A 8 -29.08 -10.11 -12.80
C ASP A 8 -28.58 -11.41 -12.12
N SER A 9 -27.39 -11.86 -12.53
CA SER A 9 -26.63 -12.89 -11.77
C SER A 9 -25.10 -12.74 -11.86
N SER A 10 -24.55 -11.68 -12.46
CA SER A 10 -23.10 -11.56 -12.65
C SER A 10 -22.35 -10.82 -11.52
N SER A 11 -23.04 -10.13 -10.62
CA SER A 11 -22.44 -9.28 -9.58
C SER A 11 -22.25 -9.94 -8.22
N GLN A 12 -22.84 -11.12 -7.97
CA GLN A 12 -22.67 -11.84 -6.69
C GLN A 12 -21.44 -12.77 -6.68
N ASN A 13 -20.98 -13.24 -7.84
CA ASN A 13 -19.84 -14.17 -7.93
C ASN A 13 -18.47 -13.49 -7.72
N SER A 14 -18.32 -12.20 -8.01
CA SER A 14 -17.07 -11.46 -7.78
C SER A 14 -16.79 -11.23 -6.29
N LEU A 15 -17.83 -10.92 -5.51
CA LEU A 15 -17.75 -10.76 -4.05
C LEU A 15 -17.49 -12.09 -3.31
N ALA A 16 -17.99 -13.21 -3.86
CA ALA A 16 -17.76 -14.54 -3.30
C ALA A 16 -16.32 -15.02 -3.49
N ILE A 17 -15.67 -14.67 -4.61
CA ILE A 17 -14.27 -15.02 -4.89
C ILE A 17 -13.31 -14.20 -4.03
N GLN A 18 -13.58 -12.90 -3.83
CA GLN A 18 -12.80 -12.07 -2.89
C GLN A 18 -12.90 -12.59 -1.45
N ARG A 19 -14.10 -13.00 -0.98
CA ARG A 19 -14.29 -13.65 0.32
C ARG A 19 -13.61 -15.02 0.44
N SER A 20 -13.46 -15.74 -0.66
CA SER A 20 -12.87 -17.09 -0.69
C SER A 20 -11.35 -17.07 -0.57
N LEU A 21 -10.67 -16.04 -1.10
CA LEU A 21 -9.22 -15.86 -0.95
C LEU A 21 -8.88 -15.29 0.43
N THR A 22 -9.64 -14.31 0.94
CA THR A 22 -9.39 -13.70 2.27
C THR A 22 -9.68 -14.62 3.45
N SER A 23 -10.66 -15.53 3.33
CA SER A 23 -11.00 -16.52 4.36
C SER A 23 -10.02 -17.69 4.46
N THR A 24 -9.38 -18.05 3.34
CA THR A 24 -8.49 -19.23 3.29
C THR A 24 -7.17 -18.98 4.00
N ALA A 25 -6.67 -17.74 3.99
CA ALA A 25 -5.43 -17.33 4.67
C ALA A 25 -5.52 -17.45 6.20
N ALA A 26 -6.63 -16.98 6.79
CA ALA A 26 -6.85 -17.10 8.24
C ALA A 26 -7.16 -18.54 8.72
N SER A 27 -7.59 -19.44 7.82
CA SER A 27 -8.18 -20.72 8.21
C SER A 27 -7.22 -21.91 8.23
N LYS A 28 -6.09 -21.86 7.52
CA LYS A 28 -5.17 -23.02 7.42
C LYS A 28 -4.11 -23.07 8.53
N VAL A 29 -3.79 -21.95 9.17
CA VAL A 29 -2.86 -21.87 10.31
C VAL A 29 -3.36 -22.64 11.54
N LYS A 30 -4.68 -22.78 11.73
CA LYS A 30 -5.25 -23.51 12.88
C LYS A 30 -5.20 -25.04 12.78
N LYS A 31 -5.04 -25.61 11.58
CA LYS A 31 -5.02 -27.08 11.42
C LYS A 31 -3.63 -27.69 11.65
N ALA A 32 -2.56 -26.90 11.50
CA ALA A 32 -1.18 -27.34 11.70
C ALA A 32 -0.69 -27.29 13.17
N PHE A 33 -1.41 -26.59 14.06
CA PHE A 33 -1.03 -26.44 15.48
C PHE A 33 -2.05 -26.97 16.50
N GLY A 34 -3.08 -27.72 16.09
CA GLY A 34 -3.94 -28.46 17.03
C GLY A 34 -4.82 -27.62 17.96
N LEU A 35 -5.04 -26.33 17.67
CA LEU A 35 -5.91 -25.47 18.47
C LEU A 35 -7.34 -25.52 17.93
N LYS A 36 -8.21 -26.30 18.59
CA LYS A 36 -9.66 -26.30 18.33
C LYS A 36 -10.26 -24.96 18.75
N SER A 37 -10.92 -24.25 17.83
CA SER A 37 -11.84 -23.15 18.19
C SER A 37 -12.97 -23.70 19.08
N PRO A 38 -13.33 -23.05 20.20
CA PRO A 38 -14.47 -23.45 21.00
C PRO A 38 -15.73 -22.88 20.35
N GLY A 39 -16.51 -23.71 19.65
CA GLY A 39 -17.72 -23.22 19.01
C GLY A 39 -18.49 -24.24 18.17
N SER A 40 -18.96 -25.33 18.78
CA SER A 40 -20.29 -25.93 18.59
C SER A 40 -20.30 -27.39 19.04
N GLY A 41 -21.27 -27.77 19.90
CA GLY A 41 -21.58 -29.17 20.19
C GLY A 41 -21.82 -29.54 21.66
N SER A 42 -23.08 -29.40 22.08
CA SER A 42 -23.82 -30.25 23.03
C SER A 42 -23.45 -30.35 24.54
N LYS A 43 -24.37 -29.82 25.35
CA LYS A 43 -25.07 -30.39 26.52
C LYS A 43 -24.30 -31.20 27.62
N LYS A 44 -24.40 -30.63 28.83
CA LYS A 44 -24.57 -31.23 30.19
C LYS A 44 -23.44 -32.10 30.78
N SER A 45 -22.79 -31.58 31.83
CA SER A 45 -22.95 -32.04 33.25
C SER A 45 -22.15 -31.17 34.23
N PRO A 46 -22.53 -31.09 35.53
CA PRO A 46 -21.99 -30.11 36.49
C PRO A 46 -20.94 -30.71 37.45
N GLY A 47 -19.98 -29.89 37.87
CA GLY A 47 -19.03 -30.26 38.93
C GLY A 47 -18.06 -29.15 39.32
N SER A 48 -18.41 -28.40 40.38
CA SER A 48 -17.56 -27.88 41.48
C SER A 48 -16.04 -27.66 41.25
N GLY A 49 -15.56 -26.45 41.51
CA GLY A 49 -14.16 -26.23 41.96
C GLY A 49 -13.64 -24.80 41.82
N SER A 50 -13.42 -24.12 42.95
CA SER A 50 -12.86 -22.77 43.11
C SER A 50 -11.38 -22.68 42.72
N GLY A 51 -10.92 -21.55 42.17
CA GLY A 51 -9.50 -21.26 41.95
C GLY A 51 -9.23 -19.93 41.22
N SER A 52 -8.46 -19.05 41.86
CA SER A 52 -8.19 -17.64 41.54
C SER A 52 -7.39 -17.36 40.27
N GLY A 53 -7.70 -16.24 39.60
CA GLY A 53 -6.83 -15.60 38.60
C GLY A 53 -7.56 -14.56 37.78
N GLN A 54 -7.75 -13.34 38.31
CA GLN A 54 -8.28 -12.21 37.55
C GLN A 54 -7.26 -11.76 36.48
N GLY A 55 -7.22 -12.47 35.34
CA GLY A 55 -6.78 -11.86 34.09
C GLY A 55 -7.85 -10.86 33.68
N LYS A 56 -7.54 -9.55 33.74
CA LYS A 56 -8.41 -8.53 33.13
C LYS A 56 -8.67 -8.98 31.69
N PRO A 57 -9.94 -9.17 31.27
CA PRO A 57 -10.21 -9.52 29.89
C PRO A 57 -9.65 -8.40 29.00
N LYS A 58 -8.72 -8.74 28.10
CA LYS A 58 -8.28 -7.85 27.04
C LYS A 58 -9.55 -7.37 26.35
N ARG A 59 -9.87 -6.09 26.49
CA ARG A 59 -10.99 -5.50 25.75
C ARG A 59 -10.69 -5.72 24.26
N PRO A 60 -11.70 -6.07 23.43
CA PRO A 60 -11.53 -6.09 22.00
C PRO A 60 -10.97 -4.73 21.57
N LEU A 61 -9.84 -4.74 20.87
CA LEU A 61 -9.27 -3.50 20.34
C LEU A 61 -10.22 -2.97 19.29
N THR A 62 -10.46 -1.66 19.29
CA THR A 62 -11.15 -1.02 18.17
C THR A 62 -10.25 -1.02 16.94
N VAL A 63 -10.79 -0.97 15.73
CA VAL A 63 -9.99 -0.83 14.48
C VAL A 63 -9.02 0.34 14.55
N GLY A 64 -9.42 1.45 15.19
CA GLY A 64 -8.54 2.60 15.39
C GLY A 64 -7.34 2.30 16.29
N GLU A 65 -7.53 1.50 17.35
CA GLU A 65 -6.44 1.06 18.24
C GLU A 65 -5.55 0.02 17.55
N LEU A 66 -6.14 -0.87 16.76
CA LEU A 66 -5.41 -1.84 15.96
C LEU A 66 -4.52 -1.13 14.94
N MET A 67 -5.07 -0.19 14.16
CA MET A 67 -4.32 0.57 13.17
C MET A 67 -3.19 1.38 13.83
N ARG A 68 -3.45 1.97 15.00
CA ARG A 68 -2.43 2.65 15.81
C ARG A 68 -1.28 1.72 16.17
N ASN A 69 -1.59 0.50 16.63
CA ASN A 69 -0.59 -0.50 17.00
C ASN A 69 0.26 -0.92 15.79
N GLN A 70 -0.38 -1.26 14.66
CA GLN A 70 0.33 -1.72 13.47
C GLN A 70 1.20 -0.61 12.84
N MET A 71 0.76 0.64 12.90
CA MET A 71 1.54 1.80 12.47
C MET A 71 2.58 2.30 13.49
N ARG A 72 2.73 1.62 14.65
CA ARG A 72 3.67 2.01 15.73
C ARG A 72 3.48 3.45 16.23
N VAL A 73 2.25 3.94 16.23
CA VAL A 73 1.91 5.29 16.71
C VAL A 73 1.71 5.25 18.24
N SER A 74 2.36 6.15 18.97
CA SER A 74 2.19 6.23 20.43
C SER A 74 0.77 6.65 20.81
N GLU A 75 0.27 6.17 21.96
CA GLU A 75 -1.06 6.52 22.46
C GLU A 75 -1.19 8.03 22.71
N ALA A 76 -0.13 8.68 23.18
CA ALA A 76 -0.08 10.13 23.38
C ALA A 76 -0.24 10.90 22.05
N MET A 77 0.47 10.46 21.01
CA MET A 77 0.37 11.03 19.65
C MET A 77 -1.04 10.84 19.07
N ASP A 78 -1.57 9.62 19.14
CA ASP A 78 -2.92 9.33 18.62
C ASP A 78 -3.99 10.15 19.35
N SER A 79 -3.91 10.21 20.68
CA SER A 79 -4.84 10.97 21.52
C SER A 79 -4.82 12.48 21.22
N ARG A 80 -3.64 13.09 21.03
CA ARG A 80 -3.56 14.52 20.68
C ARG A 80 -4.11 14.79 19.28
N VAL A 81 -3.82 13.94 18.31
CA VAL A 81 -4.32 14.08 16.93
C VAL A 81 -5.83 13.89 16.89
N ARG A 82 -6.39 12.86 17.56
CA ARG A 82 -7.85 12.67 17.65
C ARG A 82 -8.56 13.87 18.27
N ARG A 83 -8.02 14.42 19.37
CA ARG A 83 -8.57 15.65 19.98
C ARG A 83 -8.52 16.84 19.04
N ALA A 84 -7.42 17.02 18.31
CA ALA A 84 -7.30 18.08 17.31
C ALA A 84 -8.32 17.90 16.17
N LEU A 85 -8.46 16.69 15.62
CA LEU A 85 -9.43 16.38 14.58
C LEU A 85 -10.88 16.61 15.04
N LEU A 86 -11.23 16.24 16.28
CA LEU A 86 -12.56 16.53 16.84
C LEU A 86 -12.83 18.04 16.90
N ARG A 87 -11.83 18.86 17.28
CA ARG A 87 -11.95 20.33 17.26
C ARG A 87 -12.10 20.88 15.85
N ILE A 88 -11.38 20.29 14.88
CA ILE A 88 -11.50 20.65 13.46
C ILE A 88 -12.92 20.33 13.00
N SER A 89 -13.41 19.11 13.18
CA SER A 89 -14.76 18.71 12.78
C SER A 89 -15.84 19.58 13.43
N ALA A 90 -15.71 19.92 14.72
CA ALA A 90 -16.65 20.82 15.40
C ALA A 90 -16.62 22.25 14.85
N GLY A 91 -15.48 22.72 14.34
CA GLY A 91 -15.33 24.03 13.70
C GLY A 91 -15.75 24.07 12.22
N GLN A 92 -16.01 22.91 11.60
CA GLN A 92 -16.28 22.76 10.16
C GLN A 92 -17.76 22.46 9.85
N VAL A 93 -18.70 22.92 10.68
CA VAL A 93 -20.14 22.67 10.51
C VAL A 93 -20.58 23.04 9.08
N GLY A 94 -20.93 22.01 8.28
CA GLY A 94 -21.41 22.14 6.90
C GLY A 94 -20.38 21.99 5.77
N ARG A 95 -19.07 21.79 6.07
CA ARG A 95 -18.03 21.56 5.03
C ARG A 95 -17.62 20.08 4.96
N ARG A 96 -17.36 19.58 3.74
CA ARG A 96 -16.88 18.20 3.54
C ARG A 96 -15.44 18.07 4.01
N ILE A 97 -15.10 16.93 4.64
CA ILE A 97 -13.71 16.66 5.06
C ILE A 97 -12.74 16.60 3.88
N GLU A 98 -13.25 16.26 2.70
CA GLU A 98 -12.54 16.29 1.41
C GLU A 98 -12.12 17.69 0.99
N SER A 99 -12.61 18.75 1.64
CA SER A 99 -12.20 20.15 1.44
C SER A 99 -11.13 20.62 2.43
N VAL A 100 -10.69 19.74 3.33
CA VAL A 100 -9.78 20.07 4.43
C VAL A 100 -8.35 19.68 4.10
N VAL A 101 -7.44 20.66 4.16
CA VAL A 101 -6.01 20.39 4.17
C VAL A 101 -5.59 19.93 5.57
N VAL A 102 -5.62 18.62 5.81
CA VAL A 102 -5.38 18.01 7.13
C VAL A 102 -4.09 18.50 7.79
N PRO A 103 -2.91 18.54 7.12
CA PRO A 103 -1.69 19.03 7.75
C PRO A 103 -1.79 20.48 8.24
N LEU A 104 -2.46 21.36 7.47
CA LEU A 104 -2.63 22.77 7.83
C LEU A 104 -3.54 22.94 9.05
N GLU A 105 -4.66 22.22 9.09
CA GLU A 105 -5.59 22.30 10.23
C GLU A 105 -4.96 21.74 11.51
N LEU A 106 -4.17 20.66 11.40
CA LEU A 106 -3.41 20.13 12.55
C LEU A 106 -2.39 21.15 13.08
N MET A 107 -1.66 21.85 12.20
CA MET A 107 -0.78 22.97 12.59
C MET A 107 -1.52 24.07 13.34
N GLN A 108 -2.77 24.36 12.97
CA GLN A 108 -3.55 25.40 13.63
C GLN A 108 -4.05 24.96 15.02
N GLN A 109 -4.43 23.69 15.19
CA GLN A 109 -5.04 23.20 16.43
C GLN A 109 -4.04 22.75 17.50
N LEU A 110 -2.88 22.22 17.09
CA LEU A 110 -1.87 21.70 18.02
C LEU A 110 -0.90 22.81 18.43
N LYS A 111 -0.73 22.98 19.73
CA LYS A 111 0.17 23.98 20.35
C LYS A 111 1.40 23.30 20.94
N SER A 112 2.46 24.06 21.20
CA SER A 112 3.66 23.52 21.86
C SER A 112 3.35 22.84 23.20
N SER A 113 2.33 23.31 23.91
CA SER A 113 1.83 22.69 25.15
C SER A 113 1.24 21.29 24.99
N ASP A 114 0.92 20.85 23.76
CA ASP A 114 0.42 19.50 23.46
C ASP A 114 1.57 18.48 23.25
N PHE A 115 2.82 18.92 23.38
CA PHE A 115 4.04 18.13 23.13
C PHE A 115 4.85 17.99 24.42
N THR A 116 5.72 16.97 24.46
CA THR A 116 6.53 16.69 25.65
C THR A 116 7.61 17.75 25.84
N ASP A 117 8.21 18.19 24.75
CA ASP A 117 9.19 19.27 24.73
C ASP A 117 9.08 20.11 23.45
N GLN A 118 9.80 21.23 23.42
CA GLN A 118 9.81 22.16 22.30
C GLN A 118 10.46 21.56 21.05
N GLN A 119 11.45 20.67 21.21
CA GLN A 119 12.15 20.05 20.08
C GLN A 119 11.20 19.11 19.31
N GLU A 120 10.41 18.31 20.02
CA GLU A 120 9.39 17.43 19.44
C GLU A 120 8.37 18.24 18.62
N TYR A 121 7.95 19.39 19.15
CA TYR A 121 7.05 20.31 18.45
C TYR A 121 7.67 20.87 17.18
N ASP A 122 8.91 21.36 17.25
CA ASP A 122 9.61 21.97 16.13
C ASP A 122 9.86 20.95 15.01
N GLU A 123 10.28 19.73 15.36
CA GLU A 123 10.44 18.65 14.39
C GLU A 123 9.11 18.23 13.77
N TRP A 124 8.04 18.11 14.56
CA TRP A 124 6.71 17.82 14.05
C TRP A 124 6.23 18.90 13.08
N GLN A 125 6.47 20.18 13.40
CA GLN A 125 6.10 21.29 12.53
C GLN A 125 6.86 21.23 11.20
N LYS A 126 8.18 20.99 11.25
CA LYS A 126 9.02 20.81 10.04
C LYS A 126 8.53 19.64 9.19
N ARG A 127 8.23 18.49 9.79
CA ARG A 127 7.67 17.32 9.09
C ARG A 127 6.33 17.66 8.44
N THR A 128 5.45 18.40 9.12
CA THR A 128 4.13 18.79 8.60
C THR A 128 4.24 19.75 7.42
N LEU A 129 5.16 20.72 7.48
CA LEU A 129 5.48 21.61 6.35
C LEU A 129 6.04 20.85 5.15
N LYS A 130 6.86 19.81 5.37
CA LYS A 130 7.37 18.95 4.30
C LYS A 130 6.26 18.13 3.62
N VAL A 131 5.24 17.70 4.36
CA VAL A 131 4.06 17.06 3.76
C VAL A 131 3.30 18.05 2.87
N LEU A 132 3.10 19.29 3.34
CA LEU A 132 2.50 20.35 2.53
C LEU A 132 3.33 20.66 1.27
N GLU A 133 4.66 20.71 1.39
CA GLU A 133 5.56 20.91 0.27
C GLU A 133 5.44 19.77 -0.76
N ALA A 134 5.44 18.53 -0.30
CA ALA A 134 5.32 17.36 -1.16
C ALA A 134 4.03 17.39 -1.98
N GLY A 135 2.89 17.65 -1.33
CA GLY A 135 1.58 17.58 -1.97
C GLY A 135 1.23 18.79 -2.83
N LEU A 136 1.60 20.00 -2.38
CA LEU A 136 1.15 21.22 -3.04
C LEU A 136 2.17 21.78 -4.03
N ILE A 137 3.45 21.41 -3.90
CA ILE A 137 4.54 22.00 -4.68
C ILE A 137 5.25 20.96 -5.54
N LEU A 138 5.68 19.84 -4.95
CA LEU A 138 6.53 18.86 -5.65
C LEU A 138 5.70 17.92 -6.52
N HIS A 139 4.57 17.46 -5.99
CA HIS A 139 3.71 16.46 -6.61
C HIS A 139 2.24 16.87 -6.59
N PRO A 140 1.89 18.07 -7.10
CA PRO A 140 0.50 18.46 -7.17
C PRO A 140 -0.23 17.68 -8.26
N TYR A 141 -1.47 17.26 -7.99
CA TYR A 141 -2.33 16.66 -9.01
C TYR A 141 -2.53 17.60 -10.20
N ILE A 142 -2.74 18.89 -9.91
CA ILE A 142 -2.82 19.95 -10.93
C ILE A 142 -1.44 20.61 -11.07
N PRO A 143 -0.78 20.52 -12.23
CA PRO A 143 0.53 21.11 -12.46
C PRO A 143 0.57 22.61 -12.12
N LEU A 144 1.72 23.05 -11.61
CA LEU A 144 1.97 24.44 -11.25
C LEU A 144 2.66 25.19 -12.40
N ASP A 145 2.26 26.44 -12.63
CA ASP A 145 3.09 27.38 -13.38
C ASP A 145 4.28 27.83 -12.52
N LYS A 146 5.44 28.01 -13.15
CA LYS A 146 6.68 28.49 -12.54
C LYS A 146 6.54 29.91 -11.96
N SER A 147 5.60 30.70 -12.50
CA SER A 147 5.29 32.05 -12.02
C SER A 147 4.31 32.10 -10.84
N ASN A 148 3.84 30.94 -10.34
CA ASN A 148 2.80 30.90 -9.32
C ASN A 148 3.27 31.55 -8.00
N SER A 149 2.67 32.69 -7.66
CA SER A 149 3.02 33.47 -6.46
C SER A 149 2.71 32.74 -5.15
N ALA A 150 1.66 31.91 -5.10
CA ALA A 150 1.31 31.17 -3.89
C ALA A 150 2.33 30.05 -3.62
N ALA A 151 2.80 29.36 -4.67
CA ALA A 151 3.86 28.36 -4.58
C ALA A 151 5.19 28.99 -4.14
N GLN A 152 5.58 30.13 -4.73
CA GLN A 152 6.79 30.86 -4.32
C GLN A 152 6.71 31.31 -2.85
N ARG A 153 5.56 31.83 -2.44
CA ARG A 153 5.32 32.24 -1.05
C ARG A 153 5.39 31.06 -0.09
N LEU A 154 4.78 29.92 -0.42
CA LEU A 154 4.87 28.71 0.41
C LEU A 154 6.31 28.21 0.53
N ARG A 155 7.10 28.21 -0.56
CA ARG A 155 8.54 27.87 -0.50
C ARG A 155 9.32 28.79 0.44
N GLN A 156 9.07 30.09 0.40
CA GLN A 156 9.71 31.07 1.29
C GLN A 156 9.38 30.80 2.75
N ILE A 157 8.09 30.51 3.06
CA ILE A 157 7.65 30.18 4.42
C ILE A 157 8.34 28.90 4.91
N ILE A 158 8.37 27.85 4.09
CA ILE A 158 9.00 26.57 4.45
C ILE A 158 10.50 26.78 4.70
N HIS A 159 11.17 27.57 3.86
CA HIS A 159 12.59 27.87 4.03
C HIS A 159 12.86 28.65 5.33
N ALA A 160 12.08 29.70 5.61
CA ALA A 160 12.18 30.45 6.85
C ALA A 160 11.89 29.60 8.09
N ALA A 161 10.99 28.62 7.98
CA ALA A 161 10.65 27.68 9.04
C ALA A 161 11.78 26.69 9.40
N LEU A 162 12.81 26.57 8.56
CA LEU A 162 13.99 25.77 8.89
C LEU A 162 14.81 26.42 10.01
N ASP A 163 14.94 27.75 9.95
CA ASP A 163 15.70 28.56 10.90
C ASP A 163 14.88 28.92 12.14
N ARG A 164 13.60 29.30 11.95
CA ARG A 164 12.72 29.71 13.05
C ARG A 164 11.33 29.07 12.93
N PRO A 165 10.84 28.34 13.95
CA PRO A 165 9.49 27.77 13.95
C PRO A 165 8.40 28.82 13.69
N ILE A 166 7.34 28.40 12.98
CA ILE A 166 6.17 29.25 12.72
C ILE A 166 5.36 29.37 14.02
N ASP A 167 5.00 30.59 14.39
CA ASP A 167 4.05 30.78 15.49
C ASP A 167 2.63 30.49 15.00
N THR A 168 2.04 29.43 15.55
CA THR A 168 0.73 28.91 15.17
C THR A 168 -0.45 29.61 15.86
N GLY A 169 -0.22 30.73 16.55
CA GLY A 169 -1.27 31.55 17.15
C GLY A 169 -2.37 31.93 16.14
N LYS A 170 -3.65 31.87 16.56
CA LYS A 170 -4.81 32.11 15.67
C LYS A 170 -4.80 33.48 14.98
N ASN A 171 -4.17 34.48 15.61
CA ASN A 171 -4.07 35.86 15.12
C ASN A 171 -2.66 36.19 14.62
N ASN A 172 -1.78 35.20 14.45
CA ASN A 172 -0.44 35.46 13.95
C ASN A 172 -0.48 35.64 12.41
N GLU A 173 0.11 36.73 11.94
CA GLU A 173 0.23 37.05 10.51
C GLU A 173 0.91 35.92 9.72
N SER A 174 1.97 35.32 10.26
CA SER A 174 2.69 34.21 9.59
C SER A 174 1.80 32.99 9.32
N MET A 175 0.92 32.64 10.27
CA MET A 175 -0.04 31.53 10.11
C MET A 175 -1.15 31.87 9.10
N GLN A 176 -1.60 33.13 9.05
CA GLN A 176 -2.59 33.58 8.06
C GLN A 176 -1.99 33.59 6.64
N VAL A 177 -0.74 34.01 6.50
CA VAL A 177 -0.01 33.99 5.23
C VAL A 177 0.21 32.54 4.76
N LEU A 178 0.58 31.62 5.67
CA LEU A 178 0.67 30.19 5.36
C LEU A 178 -0.68 29.63 4.91
N ARG A 179 -1.75 29.87 5.67
CA ARG A 179 -3.11 29.41 5.35
C ARG A 179 -3.55 29.92 3.97
N SER A 180 -3.35 31.20 3.69
CA SER A 180 -3.71 31.78 2.39
C SER A 180 -2.97 31.11 1.23
N ALA A 181 -1.64 30.91 1.36
CA ALA A 181 -0.85 30.26 0.32
C ALA A 181 -1.27 28.79 0.11
N VAL A 182 -1.45 28.04 1.20
CA VAL A 182 -1.84 26.62 1.15
C VAL A 182 -3.23 26.45 0.54
N MET A 183 -4.23 27.20 1.01
CA MET A 183 -5.60 27.08 0.49
C MET A 183 -5.68 27.49 -0.98
N SER A 184 -4.91 28.51 -1.40
CA SER A 184 -4.83 28.91 -2.81
C SER A 184 -4.23 27.82 -3.71
N LEU A 185 -3.35 26.97 -3.18
CA LEU A 185 -2.74 25.87 -3.92
C LEU A 185 -3.61 24.61 -3.93
N ALA A 186 -4.31 24.34 -2.81
CA ALA A 186 -5.12 23.14 -2.64
C ALA A 186 -6.47 23.25 -3.36
N ASN A 187 -7.09 24.43 -3.44
CA ASN A 187 -8.41 24.63 -4.06
C ASN A 187 -8.32 25.06 -5.54
N ARG A 188 -7.29 24.62 -6.27
CA ARG A 188 -7.15 24.96 -7.69
C ARG A 188 -8.09 24.09 -8.53
N SER A 189 -8.70 24.67 -9.57
CA SER A 189 -9.51 23.94 -10.55
C SER A 189 -8.97 24.18 -11.97
N TYR A 190 -9.19 23.20 -12.85
CA TYR A 190 -8.68 23.24 -14.24
C TYR A 190 -9.53 24.15 -15.15
N ASP A 191 -10.80 24.35 -14.83
CA ASP A 191 -11.79 25.08 -15.64
C ASP A 191 -12.28 26.38 -14.99
N GLY A 192 -11.75 26.76 -13.81
CA GLY A 192 -12.25 27.89 -13.03
C GLY A 192 -13.61 27.65 -12.37
N SER A 193 -14.16 26.43 -12.46
CA SER A 193 -15.31 26.01 -11.68
C SER A 193 -14.93 25.95 -10.21
N LEU A 194 -15.83 26.41 -9.35
CA LEU A 194 -15.74 26.23 -7.90
C LEU A 194 -16.08 24.77 -7.56
N THR A 195 -15.25 23.84 -7.99
CA THR A 195 -15.31 22.48 -7.49
C THR A 195 -14.83 22.49 -6.05
N ASP A 196 -15.66 21.97 -5.16
CA ASP A 196 -15.48 21.87 -3.71
C ASP A 196 -14.44 20.78 -3.33
N SER A 197 -13.46 20.55 -4.20
CA SER A 197 -12.45 19.49 -4.15
C SER A 197 -11.11 20.08 -3.72
N CYS A 198 -10.52 19.58 -2.63
CA CYS A 198 -9.22 20.03 -2.14
C CYS A 198 -8.11 19.06 -2.57
N HIS A 199 -7.25 19.51 -3.48
CA HIS A 199 -6.15 18.76 -4.07
C HIS A 199 -4.84 18.94 -3.29
N TRP A 200 -4.75 18.34 -2.10
CA TRP A 200 -3.53 18.43 -1.28
C TRP A 200 -2.72 17.13 -1.17
N ALA A 201 -3.36 15.97 -1.37
CA ALA A 201 -2.76 14.64 -1.15
C ALA A 201 -3.07 13.64 -2.26
N ASP A 202 -3.64 14.09 -3.38
CA ASP A 202 -4.09 13.26 -4.50
C ASP A 202 -3.14 13.25 -5.69
N GLY A 203 -2.03 14.00 -5.62
CA GLY A 203 -0.98 13.96 -6.63
C GLY A 203 0.05 12.85 -6.40
N ILE A 204 0.55 12.31 -7.52
CA ILE A 204 1.50 11.19 -7.56
C ILE A 204 2.95 11.71 -7.49
N PRO A 205 3.85 11.06 -6.71
CA PRO A 205 3.66 9.78 -6.00
C PRO A 205 3.26 9.91 -4.52
N LEU A 206 2.92 11.12 -4.04
CA LEU A 206 2.61 11.32 -2.62
C LEU A 206 1.40 10.48 -2.18
N ASN A 207 0.32 10.50 -2.96
CA ASN A 207 -0.91 9.75 -2.67
C ASN A 207 -0.64 8.24 -2.52
N LEU A 208 0.13 7.65 -3.44
CA LEU A 208 0.50 6.24 -3.42
C LEU A 208 1.37 5.92 -2.21
N ARG A 209 2.29 6.81 -1.85
CA ARG A 209 3.16 6.60 -0.69
C ARG A 209 2.37 6.63 0.62
N ILE A 210 1.41 7.56 0.75
CA ILE A 210 0.51 7.59 1.91
C ILE A 210 -0.31 6.29 1.95
N TYR A 211 -0.86 5.87 0.81
CA TYR A 211 -1.67 4.67 0.75
C TYR A 211 -0.90 3.39 1.06
N GLU A 212 0.34 3.27 0.59
CA GLU A 212 1.23 2.16 0.92
C GLU A 212 1.45 2.07 2.44
N MET A 213 1.69 3.19 3.12
CA MET A 213 1.82 3.20 4.59
C MET A 213 0.53 2.75 5.30
N LEU A 214 -0.65 3.10 4.75
CA LEU A 214 -1.92 2.63 5.28
C LEU A 214 -2.08 1.12 5.08
N LEU A 215 -1.76 0.60 3.89
CA LEU A 215 -1.82 -0.85 3.61
C LEU A 215 -0.83 -1.65 4.46
N GLN A 216 0.32 -1.09 4.82
CA GLN A 216 1.26 -1.74 5.74
C GLN A 216 0.66 -1.99 7.13
N SER A 217 -0.38 -1.25 7.54
CA SER A 217 -1.09 -1.51 8.80
C SER A 217 -1.96 -2.78 8.80
N CYS A 218 -2.09 -3.46 7.66
CA CYS A 218 -2.80 -4.74 7.55
C CYS A 218 -1.96 -5.95 8.01
N PHE A 219 -0.68 -5.77 8.33
CA PHE A 219 0.23 -6.84 8.75
C PHE A 219 0.52 -6.73 10.25
N ASP A 220 0.77 -7.86 10.91
CA ASP A 220 1.11 -7.89 12.34
C ASP A 220 2.51 -7.31 12.57
N VAL A 221 2.61 -6.36 13.48
CA VAL A 221 3.87 -5.72 13.89
C VAL A 221 4.87 -6.71 14.53
N ASN A 222 4.39 -7.83 15.08
CA ASN A 222 5.21 -8.87 15.71
C ASN A 222 5.56 -10.00 14.73
N ASP A 223 4.78 -10.15 13.66
CA ASP A 223 5.00 -11.11 12.58
C ASP A 223 4.67 -10.43 11.25
N GLU A 224 5.68 -9.80 10.65
CA GLU A 224 5.51 -8.96 9.45
C GLU A 224 5.03 -9.73 8.21
N SER A 225 5.02 -11.08 8.27
CA SER A 225 4.45 -11.96 7.25
C SER A 225 2.93 -12.13 7.40
N SER A 226 2.42 -12.03 8.63
CA SER A 226 1.04 -12.38 8.95
C SER A 226 0.09 -11.21 8.74
N ILE A 227 -1.02 -11.48 8.05
CA ILE A 227 -2.15 -10.55 7.95
C ILE A 227 -2.97 -10.61 9.26
N ILE A 228 -3.40 -9.45 9.74
CA ILE A 228 -4.21 -9.35 10.97
C ILE A 228 -5.59 -10.03 10.83
N ASP A 229 -6.15 -10.52 11.94
CA ASP A 229 -7.49 -11.13 11.97
C ASP A 229 -8.59 -10.16 11.49
N ASP A 230 -8.50 -8.87 11.84
CA ASP A 230 -9.49 -7.84 11.52
C ASP A 230 -9.24 -7.14 10.17
N PHE A 231 -8.63 -7.84 9.22
CA PHE A 231 -8.21 -7.30 7.93
C PHE A 231 -9.35 -6.62 7.17
N ASP A 232 -10.51 -7.27 7.05
CA ASP A 232 -11.64 -6.75 6.28
C ASP A 232 -12.17 -5.43 6.86
N GLU A 233 -12.26 -5.32 8.19
CA GLU A 233 -12.74 -4.12 8.87
C GLU A 233 -11.74 -2.96 8.73
N LEU A 234 -10.44 -3.25 8.88
CA LEU A 234 -9.40 -2.26 8.68
C LEU A 234 -9.34 -1.79 7.22
N MET A 235 -9.44 -2.71 6.27
CA MET A 235 -9.44 -2.41 4.85
C MET A 235 -10.61 -1.49 4.49
N GLU A 236 -11.80 -1.72 5.06
CA GLU A 236 -12.94 -0.83 4.87
C GLU A 236 -12.65 0.60 5.34
N GLN A 237 -11.95 0.79 6.47
CA GLN A 237 -11.55 2.13 6.92
C GLN A 237 -10.50 2.76 6.01
N ILE A 238 -9.52 1.98 5.54
CA ILE A 238 -8.48 2.46 4.61
C ILE A 238 -9.12 2.94 3.32
N LYS A 239 -10.10 2.21 2.76
CA LYS A 239 -10.79 2.59 1.52
C LYS A 239 -11.57 3.91 1.62
N LYS A 240 -11.99 4.33 2.82
CA LYS A 240 -12.61 5.66 3.04
C LYS A 240 -11.66 6.82 2.77
N THR A 241 -10.35 6.58 2.72
CA THR A 241 -9.35 7.61 2.40
C THR A 241 -9.22 7.89 0.91
N TRP A 242 -9.82 7.06 0.03
CA TRP A 242 -9.66 7.17 -1.42
C TRP A 242 -10.06 8.52 -1.99
N GLY A 243 -11.13 9.14 -1.48
CA GLY A 243 -11.57 10.46 -1.92
C GLY A 243 -10.51 11.56 -1.70
N ILE A 244 -9.74 11.47 -0.60
CA ILE A 244 -8.67 12.43 -0.28
C ILE A 244 -7.41 12.16 -1.11
N LEU A 245 -7.14 10.89 -1.42
CA LEU A 245 -5.92 10.45 -2.10
C LEU A 245 -6.09 10.35 -3.62
N GLY A 246 -7.27 10.64 -4.17
CA GLY A 246 -7.56 10.48 -5.59
C GLY A 246 -7.43 9.03 -6.07
N LEU A 247 -7.75 8.06 -5.20
CA LEU A 247 -7.57 6.64 -5.47
C LEU A 247 -8.88 5.96 -5.86
N ASN A 248 -8.75 4.80 -6.48
CA ASN A 248 -9.86 3.94 -6.85
C ASN A 248 -9.45 2.47 -6.69
N GLN A 249 -10.35 1.56 -7.08
CA GLN A 249 -10.11 0.12 -6.99
C GLN A 249 -8.89 -0.34 -7.81
N THR A 250 -8.63 0.25 -9.00
CA THR A 250 -7.51 -0.19 -9.86
C THR A 250 -6.17 0.18 -9.24
N TYR A 251 -6.04 1.39 -8.70
CA TYR A 251 -4.86 1.80 -7.93
C TYR A 251 -4.66 0.92 -6.69
N HIS A 252 -5.75 0.58 -5.99
CA HIS A 252 -5.65 -0.31 -4.83
C HIS A 252 -5.16 -1.71 -5.21
N ASN A 253 -5.69 -2.31 -6.27
CA ASN A 253 -5.27 -3.63 -6.72
C ASN A 253 -3.76 -3.67 -7.00
N LEU A 254 -3.25 -2.64 -7.69
CA LEU A 254 -1.83 -2.50 -7.98
C LEU A 254 -0.98 -2.26 -6.72
N CYS A 255 -1.38 -1.33 -5.85
CA CYS A 255 -0.66 -1.03 -4.60
C CYS A 255 -0.65 -2.23 -3.65
N PHE A 256 -1.76 -2.96 -3.54
CA PHE A 256 -1.86 -4.11 -2.67
C PHE A 256 -1.00 -5.28 -3.18
N THR A 257 -0.99 -5.52 -4.50
CA THR A 257 -0.04 -6.45 -5.13
C THR A 257 1.40 -6.10 -4.76
N TRP A 258 1.77 -4.83 -4.89
CA TRP A 258 3.11 -4.35 -4.54
C TRP A 258 3.43 -4.56 -3.05
N VAL A 259 2.51 -4.25 -2.15
CA VAL A 259 2.73 -4.41 -0.70
C VAL A 259 2.90 -5.88 -0.32
N LEU A 260 2.06 -6.79 -0.85
CA LEU A 260 2.19 -8.24 -0.63
C LEU A 260 3.55 -8.76 -1.12
N PHE A 261 3.92 -8.40 -2.35
CA PHE A 261 5.21 -8.75 -2.93
C PHE A 261 6.38 -8.18 -2.12
N HIS A 262 6.33 -6.90 -1.78
CA HIS A 262 7.39 -6.25 -1.01
C HIS A 262 7.52 -6.87 0.38
N ARG A 263 6.41 -7.23 1.04
CA ARG A 263 6.43 -7.93 2.34
C ARG A 263 7.10 -9.29 2.20
N PHE A 264 6.72 -10.10 1.23
CA PHE A 264 7.39 -11.38 0.93
C PHE A 264 8.90 -11.23 0.75
N VAL A 265 9.35 -10.21 0.01
CA VAL A 265 10.78 -9.94 -0.20
C VAL A 265 11.45 -9.48 1.10
N ALA A 266 10.83 -8.56 1.84
CA ALA A 266 11.37 -7.98 3.06
C ALA A 266 11.47 -9.00 4.22
N THR A 267 10.56 -9.98 4.29
CA THR A 267 10.58 -11.06 5.28
C THR A 267 11.50 -12.23 4.89
N GLY A 268 12.32 -12.07 3.84
CA GLY A 268 13.31 -13.05 3.45
C GLY A 268 12.76 -14.25 2.68
N GLN A 269 11.59 -14.11 2.04
CA GLN A 269 10.93 -15.14 1.24
C GLN A 269 10.42 -16.35 2.05
N MET A 270 10.13 -16.13 3.33
CA MET A 270 9.72 -17.19 4.25
C MET A 270 8.24 -17.59 4.08
N ASP A 271 7.41 -16.68 3.60
CA ASP A 271 5.96 -16.86 3.52
C ASP A 271 5.47 -16.98 2.07
N LEU A 272 5.22 -18.22 1.65
CA LEU A 272 4.70 -18.52 0.32
C LEU A 272 3.24 -18.08 0.12
N GLU A 273 2.49 -17.87 1.21
CA GLU A 273 1.12 -17.39 1.13
C GLU A 273 1.09 -15.95 0.62
N LEU A 274 1.97 -15.08 1.13
CA LEU A 274 2.12 -13.71 0.60
C LEU A 274 2.46 -13.67 -0.89
N LEU A 275 3.30 -14.60 -1.35
CA LEU A 275 3.65 -14.72 -2.76
C LEU A 275 2.45 -15.20 -3.59
N SER A 276 1.72 -16.20 -3.10
CA SER A 276 0.49 -16.69 -3.71
C SER A 276 -0.60 -15.61 -3.76
N ASP A 277 -0.74 -14.81 -2.71
CA ASP A 277 -1.69 -13.71 -2.64
C ASP A 277 -1.32 -12.58 -3.61
N ALA A 278 -0.03 -12.26 -3.73
CA ALA A 278 0.45 -11.31 -4.72
C ALA A 278 0.17 -11.80 -6.16
N ASP A 279 0.40 -13.08 -6.44
CA ASP A 279 0.11 -13.69 -7.75
C ASP A 279 -1.41 -13.73 -8.03
N GLY A 280 -2.22 -14.05 -7.02
CA GLY A 280 -3.67 -13.97 -7.10
C GLY A 280 -4.15 -12.55 -7.39
N GLN A 281 -3.57 -11.54 -6.74
CA GLN A 281 -3.93 -10.13 -6.95
C GLN A 281 -3.47 -9.59 -8.31
N LEU A 282 -2.38 -10.12 -8.89
CA LEU A 282 -1.98 -9.81 -10.27
C LEU A 282 -3.07 -10.18 -11.29
N ALA A 283 -3.93 -11.16 -11.00
CA ALA A 283 -5.05 -11.49 -11.88
C ALA A 283 -6.08 -10.36 -11.97
N GLU A 284 -6.33 -9.62 -10.88
CA GLU A 284 -7.17 -8.43 -10.90
C GLU A 284 -6.47 -7.26 -11.60
N VAL A 285 -5.17 -7.07 -11.34
CA VAL A 285 -4.35 -6.06 -12.03
C VAL A 285 -4.34 -6.29 -13.55
N ALA A 286 -4.31 -7.55 -14.00
CA ALA A 286 -4.38 -7.90 -15.42
C ALA A 286 -5.72 -7.54 -16.07
N LYS A 287 -6.84 -7.62 -15.32
CA LYS A 287 -8.15 -7.16 -15.79
C LYS A 287 -8.21 -5.64 -15.84
N ASP A 288 -7.69 -4.98 -14.82
CA ASP A 288 -7.64 -3.52 -14.73
C ASP A 288 -6.83 -2.91 -15.87
N ALA A 289 -5.66 -3.48 -16.17
CA ALA A 289 -4.78 -3.05 -17.27
C ALA A 289 -5.49 -3.08 -18.65
N LYS A 290 -6.45 -3.99 -18.86
CA LYS A 290 -7.21 -4.09 -20.13
C LYS A 290 -8.34 -3.08 -20.26
N THR A 291 -8.86 -2.62 -19.13
CA THR A 291 -10.09 -1.82 -19.08
C THR A 291 -9.81 -0.34 -18.84
N THR A 292 -8.76 -0.03 -18.07
CA THR A 292 -8.38 1.34 -17.76
C THR A 292 -7.75 2.02 -18.96
N LYS A 293 -7.94 3.34 -19.05
CA LYS A 293 -7.34 4.22 -20.07
C LYS A 293 -6.53 5.36 -19.45
N ASP A 294 -6.32 5.29 -18.14
CA ASP A 294 -5.57 6.29 -17.40
C ASP A 294 -4.07 6.14 -17.72
N SER A 295 -3.52 7.16 -18.38
CA SER A 295 -2.10 7.20 -18.76
C SER A 295 -1.17 7.21 -17.54
N GLU A 296 -1.59 7.81 -16.43
CA GLU A 296 -0.80 7.84 -15.21
C GLU A 296 -0.75 6.47 -14.55
N TYR A 297 -1.89 5.78 -14.50
CA TYR A 297 -1.97 4.39 -14.07
C TYR A 297 -1.05 3.49 -14.90
N SER A 298 -1.08 3.56 -16.24
CA SER A 298 -0.23 2.72 -17.10
C SER A 298 1.28 2.90 -16.83
N LYS A 299 1.73 4.13 -16.52
CA LYS A 299 3.12 4.40 -16.14
C LYS A 299 3.49 3.72 -14.82
N ILE A 300 2.61 3.83 -13.83
CA ILE A 300 2.83 3.23 -12.51
C ILE A 300 2.78 1.70 -12.61
N LEU A 301 1.79 1.15 -13.32
CA LEU A 301 1.67 -0.26 -13.64
C LEU A 301 2.97 -0.79 -14.26
N SER A 302 3.45 -0.14 -15.31
CA SER A 302 4.68 -0.52 -16.00
C SER A 302 5.89 -0.52 -15.06
N SER A 303 6.05 0.53 -14.25
CA SER A 303 7.15 0.65 -13.28
C SER A 303 7.10 -0.45 -12.20
N THR A 304 5.92 -0.69 -11.62
CA THR A 304 5.69 -1.70 -10.58
C THR A 304 5.95 -3.11 -11.11
N LEU A 305 5.35 -3.46 -12.25
CA LEU A 305 5.52 -4.79 -12.85
C LEU A 305 6.94 -5.04 -13.33
N THR A 306 7.62 -4.02 -13.86
CA THR A 306 9.05 -4.13 -14.23
C THR A 306 9.92 -4.40 -13.00
N SER A 307 9.59 -3.80 -11.86
CA SER A 307 10.31 -4.03 -10.60
C SER A 307 10.09 -5.45 -10.08
N ILE A 308 8.85 -5.94 -10.08
CA ILE A 308 8.50 -7.32 -9.70
C ILE A 308 9.19 -8.32 -10.63
N MET A 309 9.04 -8.14 -11.94
CA MET A 309 9.64 -9.01 -12.97
C MET A 309 11.16 -8.99 -12.87
N GLY A 310 11.79 -7.81 -12.76
CA GLY A 310 13.24 -7.68 -12.67
C GLY A 310 13.82 -8.31 -11.40
N TRP A 311 13.09 -8.29 -10.29
CA TRP A 311 13.47 -9.01 -9.07
C TRP A 311 13.39 -10.54 -9.27
N ALA A 312 12.31 -11.04 -9.86
CA ALA A 312 12.13 -12.46 -10.14
C ALA A 312 13.21 -12.97 -11.13
N GLU A 313 13.45 -12.23 -12.21
CA GLU A 313 14.42 -12.59 -13.26
C GLU A 313 15.85 -12.73 -12.73
N LYS A 314 16.29 -11.85 -11.84
CA LYS A 314 17.63 -11.95 -11.22
C LYS A 314 17.87 -13.30 -10.55
N ARG A 315 16.83 -13.87 -9.95
CA ARG A 315 16.87 -15.18 -9.25
C ARG A 315 16.74 -16.34 -10.23
N LEU A 316 15.84 -16.20 -11.20
CA LEU A 316 15.54 -17.27 -12.17
C LEU A 316 16.64 -17.48 -13.21
N LEU A 317 17.35 -16.41 -13.61
CA LEU A 317 18.47 -16.50 -14.57
C LEU A 317 19.67 -17.31 -14.03
N ALA A 318 19.78 -17.46 -12.72
CA ALA A 318 20.79 -18.23 -12.01
C ALA A 318 20.14 -19.20 -11.00
N TYR A 319 19.03 -19.83 -11.39
CA TYR A 319 18.24 -20.63 -10.45
C TYR A 319 19.01 -21.82 -9.84
N HIS A 320 20.03 -22.38 -10.51
CA HIS A 320 20.85 -23.46 -9.94
C HIS A 320 21.69 -22.99 -8.73
N GLU A 321 21.97 -21.69 -8.63
CA GLU A 321 22.67 -21.09 -7.48
C GLU A 321 21.69 -20.54 -6.45
N THR A 322 20.53 -20.06 -6.91
CA THR A 322 19.56 -19.36 -6.05
C THR A 322 18.62 -20.32 -5.32
N PHE A 323 18.35 -21.49 -5.91
CA PHE A 323 17.41 -22.47 -5.38
C PHE A 323 18.06 -23.83 -5.14
N ASP A 324 17.70 -24.45 -4.03
CA ASP A 324 18.11 -25.77 -3.60
C ASP A 324 16.88 -26.61 -3.20
N ARG A 325 17.11 -27.83 -2.71
CA ARG A 325 16.02 -28.73 -2.31
C ARG A 325 15.14 -28.18 -1.18
N GLY A 326 15.63 -27.23 -0.40
CA GLY A 326 14.91 -26.63 0.72
C GLY A 326 13.99 -25.47 0.33
N ASN A 327 14.16 -24.87 -0.85
CA ASN A 327 13.35 -23.72 -1.29
C ASN A 327 12.76 -23.87 -2.70
N VAL A 328 12.77 -25.07 -3.30
CA VAL A 328 12.18 -25.34 -4.63
C VAL A 328 10.72 -24.87 -4.74
N GLU A 329 9.91 -24.99 -3.68
CA GLU A 329 8.52 -24.53 -3.68
C GLU A 329 8.41 -23.00 -3.90
N THR A 330 9.39 -22.23 -3.40
CA THR A 330 9.46 -20.78 -3.64
C THR A 330 9.77 -20.45 -5.10
N MET A 331 10.52 -21.31 -5.79
CA MET A 331 10.86 -21.12 -7.19
C MET A 331 9.61 -21.13 -8.07
N GLU A 332 8.68 -22.05 -7.84
CA GLU A 332 7.42 -22.15 -8.60
C GLU A 332 6.61 -20.85 -8.51
N GLY A 333 6.41 -20.33 -7.29
CA GLY A 333 5.70 -19.07 -7.09
C GLY A 333 6.41 -17.87 -7.74
N ILE A 334 7.75 -17.81 -7.66
CA ILE A 334 8.53 -16.72 -8.26
C ILE A 334 8.45 -16.77 -9.80
N VAL A 335 8.47 -17.97 -10.39
CA VAL A 335 8.24 -18.15 -11.84
C VAL A 335 6.83 -17.69 -12.20
N SER A 336 5.80 -18.11 -11.46
CA SER A 336 4.40 -17.72 -11.73
C SER A 336 4.26 -16.20 -11.74
N LEU A 337 4.69 -15.54 -10.66
CA LEU A 337 4.61 -14.10 -10.46
C LEU A 337 5.36 -13.33 -11.56
N GLY A 338 6.61 -13.72 -11.83
CA GLY A 338 7.45 -13.06 -12.83
C GLY A 338 6.88 -13.20 -14.25
N VAL A 339 6.35 -14.36 -14.60
CA VAL A 339 5.70 -14.61 -15.89
C VAL A 339 4.37 -13.86 -16.00
N ALA A 340 3.58 -13.80 -14.93
CA ALA A 340 2.33 -13.04 -14.89
C ALA A 340 2.59 -11.54 -15.12
N ALA A 341 3.55 -10.96 -14.40
CA ALA A 341 3.98 -9.57 -14.60
C ALA A 341 4.46 -9.31 -16.04
N ALA A 342 5.28 -10.21 -16.61
CA ALA A 342 5.76 -10.09 -17.99
C ALA A 342 4.62 -10.14 -19.02
N LYS A 343 3.62 -11.00 -18.82
CA LYS A 343 2.44 -11.08 -19.70
C LYS A 343 1.65 -9.78 -19.68
N ILE A 344 1.38 -9.23 -18.50
CA ILE A 344 0.64 -7.96 -18.36
C ILE A 344 1.40 -6.83 -19.05
N LEU A 345 2.72 -6.72 -18.84
CA LEU A 345 3.56 -5.72 -19.52
C LEU A 345 3.51 -5.84 -21.05
N VAL A 346 3.63 -7.06 -21.58
CA VAL A 346 3.57 -7.28 -23.04
C VAL A 346 2.20 -6.95 -23.61
N GLU A 347 1.11 -7.26 -22.89
CA GLU A 347 -0.25 -6.94 -23.31
C GLU A 347 -0.53 -5.43 -23.25
N ASP A 348 -0.08 -4.74 -22.20
CA ASP A 348 -0.24 -3.29 -22.02
C ASP A 348 0.56 -2.49 -23.06
N ILE A 349 1.85 -2.83 -23.27
CA ILE A 349 2.71 -2.22 -24.31
C ILE A 349 2.20 -2.54 -25.73
N SER A 350 1.63 -3.74 -25.94
CA SER A 350 1.13 -4.15 -27.25
C SER A 350 -0.16 -3.45 -27.67
N ASN A 351 -0.93 -2.86 -26.75
CA ASN A 351 -2.11 -2.05 -27.09
C ASN A 351 -1.73 -0.73 -27.79
N GLU A 352 -0.52 -0.22 -27.57
CA GLU A 352 -0.02 1.00 -28.23
C GLU A 352 0.48 0.73 -29.67
N TYR A 353 0.78 -0.54 -30.05
CA TYR A 353 1.41 -0.85 -31.35
C TYR A 353 0.77 -1.98 -32.20
N ARG A 354 -0.07 -2.89 -31.67
CA ARG A 354 -0.53 -4.08 -32.43
C ARG A 354 -2.00 -4.07 -32.87
N ARG A 355 -2.29 -3.26 -33.90
CA ARG A 355 -3.20 -3.72 -34.98
C ARG A 355 -2.50 -4.56 -36.06
N ARG A 356 -1.19 -4.84 -35.93
CA ARG A 356 -0.44 -5.63 -36.91
C ARG A 356 0.40 -6.72 -36.22
N ARG A 357 0.15 -7.95 -36.65
CA ARG A 357 0.90 -9.20 -36.36
C ARG A 357 0.54 -9.88 -35.03
N ARG A 358 -0.50 -10.73 -35.08
CA ARG A 358 -0.70 -11.85 -34.15
C ARG A 358 0.46 -12.84 -34.33
N THR A 359 1.53 -12.61 -33.61
CA THR A 359 2.40 -13.70 -33.17
C THR A 359 2.12 -13.78 -31.68
N GLU A 360 1.27 -14.73 -31.27
CA GLU A 360 1.23 -15.17 -29.88
C GLU A 360 2.59 -15.83 -29.61
N VAL A 361 3.61 -14.99 -29.42
CA VAL A 361 4.82 -15.45 -28.76
C VAL A 361 4.36 -15.81 -27.37
N ASN A 362 4.45 -17.10 -27.03
CA ASN A 362 4.11 -17.54 -25.70
C ASN A 362 5.17 -16.96 -24.75
N VAL A 363 4.89 -15.75 -24.23
CA VAL A 363 5.79 -14.95 -23.38
C VAL A 363 6.29 -15.80 -22.22
N ALA A 364 5.44 -16.65 -21.65
CA ALA A 364 5.83 -17.59 -20.60
C ALA A 364 6.91 -18.56 -21.08
N ARG A 365 6.70 -19.22 -22.22
CA ARG A 365 7.64 -20.19 -22.78
C ARG A 365 8.99 -19.57 -23.07
N GLU A 366 9.02 -18.41 -23.76
CA GLU A 366 10.28 -17.74 -24.13
C GLU A 366 11.08 -17.31 -22.89
N ARG A 367 10.40 -16.76 -21.87
CA ARG A 367 11.04 -16.36 -20.62
C ARG A 367 11.59 -17.56 -19.87
N ILE A 368 10.78 -18.61 -19.69
CA ILE A 368 11.22 -19.84 -19.01
C ILE A 368 12.41 -20.48 -19.74
N GLU A 369 12.36 -20.56 -21.07
CA GLU A 369 13.47 -21.09 -21.87
C GLU A 369 14.76 -20.27 -21.71
N THR A 370 14.62 -18.94 -21.61
CA THR A 370 15.74 -18.03 -21.34
C THR A 370 16.34 -18.28 -19.96
N TYR A 371 15.51 -18.45 -18.92
CA TYR A 371 15.96 -18.77 -17.57
C TYR A 371 16.70 -20.11 -17.52
N ILE A 372 16.14 -21.15 -18.16
CA ILE A 372 16.75 -22.47 -18.26
C ILE A 372 18.12 -22.41 -18.93
N ARG A 373 18.19 -21.80 -20.12
CA ARG A 373 19.44 -21.70 -20.88
C ARG A 373 20.51 -20.91 -20.14
N SER A 374 20.13 -19.76 -19.55
CA SER A 374 21.05 -18.89 -18.80
C SER A 374 21.63 -19.64 -17.60
N SER A 375 20.77 -20.22 -16.78
CA SER A 375 21.16 -20.90 -15.54
C SER A 375 22.00 -22.14 -15.81
N LEU A 376 21.65 -22.95 -16.83
CA LEU A 376 22.46 -24.11 -17.24
C LEU A 376 23.85 -23.70 -17.73
N ARG A 377 23.96 -22.61 -18.49
CA ARG A 377 25.24 -22.10 -18.98
C ARG A 377 26.15 -21.71 -17.82
N THR A 378 25.60 -21.04 -16.81
CA THR A 378 26.35 -20.63 -15.62
C THR A 378 26.77 -21.85 -14.77
N ALA A 379 25.85 -22.78 -14.52
CA ALA A 379 26.14 -24.00 -13.77
C ALA A 379 27.23 -24.86 -14.44
N PHE A 380 27.19 -24.98 -15.78
CA PHE A 380 28.20 -25.73 -16.53
C PHE A 380 29.58 -25.06 -16.46
N ALA A 381 29.63 -23.72 -16.57
CA ALA A 381 30.88 -22.97 -16.46
C ALA A 381 31.52 -23.15 -15.07
N GLN A 382 30.72 -23.17 -14.00
CA GLN A 382 31.18 -23.41 -12.64
C GLN A 382 31.68 -24.84 -12.43
N ALA A 383 30.93 -25.85 -12.88
CA ALA A 383 31.36 -27.25 -12.76
C ALA A 383 32.72 -27.49 -13.46
N SER A 384 32.90 -26.88 -14.64
CA SER A 384 34.16 -26.94 -15.38
C SER A 384 35.34 -26.29 -14.64
N SER A 385 35.13 -25.15 -13.97
CA SER A 385 36.18 -24.51 -13.17
C SER A 385 36.55 -25.32 -11.93
N TYR A 386 35.58 -25.91 -11.22
CA TYR A 386 35.87 -26.79 -10.08
C TYR A 386 36.66 -28.03 -10.50
N LEU A 387 36.30 -28.65 -11.62
CA LEU A 387 37.03 -29.80 -12.16
C LEU A 387 38.47 -29.44 -12.54
N SER A 388 38.72 -28.25 -13.11
CA SER A 388 40.08 -27.82 -13.44
C SER A 388 40.92 -27.56 -12.19
N VAL A 389 40.33 -26.98 -11.14
CA VAL A 389 40.99 -26.75 -9.85
C VAL A 389 41.32 -28.07 -9.16
N ILE A 390 40.38 -29.03 -9.14
CA ILE A 390 40.62 -30.36 -8.58
C ILE A 390 41.72 -31.08 -9.34
N ALA A 391 41.70 -31.04 -10.67
CA ALA A 391 42.76 -31.61 -11.50
C ALA A 391 44.13 -30.98 -11.20
N PHE A 392 44.18 -29.67 -10.96
CA PHE A 392 45.41 -28.96 -10.58
C PHE A 392 45.90 -29.28 -9.16
N ILE A 393 45.01 -29.63 -8.22
CA ILE A 393 45.40 -30.04 -6.85
C ILE A 393 45.87 -31.50 -6.81
N ILE A 394 45.35 -32.35 -7.70
CA ILE A 394 45.70 -33.78 -7.76
C ILE A 394 47.01 -34.02 -8.54
N LEU A 395 47.39 -33.12 -9.45
CA LEU A 395 48.68 -33.07 -10.13
C LEU A 395 49.74 -32.40 -9.25
#